data_AF-A0A6C0KIM7-F1
#
_entry.id   AF-A0A6C0KIM7-F1
#
_cell.length_a   1.000
_cell.length_b   1.000
_cell.length_c   1.000
_cell.angle_alpha   90.00
_cell.angle_beta   90.00
_cell.angle_gamma   90.00
#
_symmetry.space_group_name_H-M   'P 1'
#
loop_
_entity.id
_entity.type
_entity.pdbx_description
1 polymer ?
#
loop_
_entity_poly.entity_id
_entity_poly.type
_entity_poly.pdbx_seq_one_letter_code
_entity_poly.pdbx_strand_id
1 'polypeptide(L)'
;MHNFFFEKEFRNKNSNYFVSIIYKMETEKLLISQQKYICKFCDYNTSRYQDYNRHIATLKHKNSEKKATLETLGNNKVAENTHNFYCEKCDYCCNKKSSYTKHLTTEKHTNNMTTVNRTKIEDNETKLLNCDVCNKEFVNRSGLWKHRKKCVIKENDGLDEQNICKVISNEETKVSITNNIPMELILEVIKQSKEIQNVLIEQTKELQNKLLEKENQLLEKENQLLEQNAEHHKQLVELAKKPSMVNSNNTNNQFNLNFFLNETCKNAMNIQDFISSIKLTTQDFETTGRIGFVDGISRIFINELKRLEVERRPLHCTDVKRETVYVKDNDTWEKENQEKKKLKWAINSIAQLNLNQVQQWQQEYPECRENNTKANTHFNKMAMVALGGFGDEEETKFREKIMKNVLKEIVVSKEM
;
A
#
# COMPACT_ATOMS: atom_id res chain seq x y z
N MET A 1 0.69 17.48 24.94
CA MET A 1 1.99 17.30 24.26
C MET A 1 2.84 16.12 24.77
N HIS A 2 2.52 15.46 25.89
CA HIS A 2 3.31 14.33 26.40
C HIS A 2 2.96 12.95 25.81
N ASN A 3 1.79 12.77 25.18
CA ASN A 3 1.41 11.49 24.55
C ASN A 3 1.97 11.28 23.13
N PHE A 4 2.42 12.34 22.44
CA PHE A 4 2.93 12.24 21.07
C PHE A 4 4.40 11.76 21.00
N PHE A 5 5.15 11.89 22.10
CA PHE A 5 6.54 11.44 22.19
C PHE A 5 6.66 9.94 22.49
N PHE A 6 5.73 9.38 23.28
CA PHE A 6 5.67 7.94 23.55
C PHE A 6 5.26 7.12 22.30
N GLU A 7 4.42 7.68 21.42
CA GLU A 7 4.05 7.06 20.14
C GLU A 7 5.23 6.85 19.18
N LYS A 8 6.23 7.75 19.21
CA LYS A 8 7.36 7.72 18.28
C LYS A 8 8.46 6.76 18.72
N GLU A 9 8.72 6.64 20.03
CA GLU A 9 9.68 5.67 20.56
C GLU A 9 9.15 4.23 20.55
N PHE A 10 7.85 4.01 20.78
CA PHE A 10 7.26 2.67 20.76
C PHE A 10 7.10 2.12 19.33
N ARG A 11 6.85 3.00 18.35
CA ARG A 11 6.99 2.66 16.92
C ARG A 11 8.45 2.33 16.59
N ASN A 12 9.45 3.04 17.11
CA ASN A 12 10.85 2.76 16.76
C ASN A 12 11.41 1.45 17.36
N LYS A 13 11.05 1.07 18.59
CA LYS A 13 11.53 -0.19 19.20
C LYS A 13 10.87 -1.44 18.60
N ASN A 14 9.58 -1.38 18.24
CA ASN A 14 8.91 -2.48 17.53
C ASN A 14 9.12 -2.45 16.01
N SER A 15 9.43 -1.27 15.43
CA SER A 15 9.88 -1.14 14.04
C SER A 15 11.16 -1.93 13.81
N ASN A 16 12.14 -1.97 14.72
CA ASN A 16 13.35 -2.76 14.48
C ASN A 16 13.11 -4.28 14.40
N TYR A 17 12.13 -4.83 15.12
CA TYR A 17 11.77 -6.25 15.01
C TYR A 17 10.96 -6.54 13.73
N PHE A 18 10.04 -5.64 13.35
CA PHE A 18 9.26 -5.76 12.11
C PHE A 18 10.06 -5.43 10.86
N VAL A 19 11.00 -4.49 10.91
CA VAL A 19 12.00 -4.20 9.87
C VAL A 19 12.93 -5.40 9.74
N SER A 20 13.37 -6.02 10.84
CA SER A 20 14.10 -7.30 10.81
C SER A 20 13.29 -8.40 10.12
N ILE A 21 12.00 -8.57 10.44
CA ILE A 21 11.11 -9.54 9.78
C ILE A 21 10.90 -9.19 8.30
N ILE A 22 10.68 -7.93 7.94
CA ILE A 22 10.51 -7.48 6.55
C ILE A 22 11.81 -7.66 5.75
N TYR A 23 12.98 -7.33 6.31
CA TYR A 23 14.29 -7.58 5.70
C TYR A 23 14.55 -9.09 5.54
N LYS A 24 14.14 -9.90 6.52
CA LYS A 24 14.25 -11.36 6.49
C LYS A 24 13.30 -11.97 5.43
N MET A 25 12.12 -11.40 5.24
CA MET A 25 11.15 -11.77 4.19
C MET A 25 11.61 -11.33 2.79
N GLU A 26 12.31 -10.19 2.66
CA GLU A 26 12.93 -9.75 1.39
C GLU A 26 14.15 -10.61 1.03
N THR A 27 14.95 -11.01 2.02
CA THR A 27 16.07 -11.94 1.82
C THR A 27 15.61 -13.38 1.55
N GLU A 28 14.50 -13.84 2.14
CA GLU A 28 13.86 -15.10 1.77
C GLU A 28 13.26 -15.05 0.35
N LYS A 29 12.67 -13.91 -0.07
CA LYS A 29 12.29 -13.69 -1.49
C LYS A 29 13.49 -13.77 -2.44
N LEU A 30 14.67 -13.30 -2.02
CA LEU A 30 15.91 -13.44 -2.77
C LEU A 30 16.43 -14.89 -2.80
N LEU A 31 16.27 -15.67 -1.72
CA LEU A 31 16.61 -17.10 -1.65
C LEU A 31 15.65 -17.99 -2.45
N ILE A 32 14.36 -17.66 -2.50
CA ILE A 32 13.34 -18.35 -3.32
C ILE A 32 13.61 -18.17 -4.83
N SER A 33 14.39 -17.16 -5.22
CA SER A 33 14.81 -16.95 -6.63
C SER A 33 15.72 -18.05 -7.19
N GLN A 34 16.18 -19.00 -6.35
CA GLN A 34 17.00 -20.15 -6.76
C GLN A 34 16.22 -21.49 -6.79
N GLN A 35 14.94 -21.53 -6.41
CA GLN A 35 14.15 -22.77 -6.42
C GLN A 35 13.63 -23.09 -7.84
N LYS A 36 13.83 -24.34 -8.28
CA LYS A 36 13.31 -24.83 -9.57
C LYS A 36 11.80 -25.10 -9.44
N TYR A 37 11.00 -24.38 -10.22
CA TYR A 37 9.57 -24.61 -10.42
C TYR A 37 9.39 -25.73 -11.43
N ILE A 38 8.78 -26.85 -11.01
CA ILE A 38 8.56 -28.03 -11.84
C ILE A 38 7.05 -28.23 -12.01
N CYS A 39 6.62 -28.40 -13.26
CA CYS A 39 5.24 -28.66 -13.61
C CYS A 39 4.84 -30.10 -13.25
N LYS A 40 3.66 -30.27 -12.66
CA LYS A 40 3.13 -31.59 -12.30
C LYS A 40 2.45 -32.34 -13.44
N PHE A 41 2.16 -31.64 -14.54
CA PHE A 41 1.35 -32.15 -15.66
C PHE A 41 2.16 -32.29 -16.97
N CYS A 42 3.45 -31.92 -16.96
CA CYS A 42 4.40 -32.15 -18.06
C CYS A 42 5.84 -31.94 -17.56
N ASP A 43 6.83 -32.25 -18.41
CA ASP A 43 8.26 -32.21 -18.06
C ASP A 43 8.85 -30.78 -17.96
N TYR A 44 8.00 -29.75 -18.00
CA TYR A 44 8.45 -28.36 -17.95
C TYR A 44 8.98 -28.00 -16.56
N ASN A 45 10.18 -27.43 -16.51
CA ASN A 45 10.75 -26.85 -15.30
C ASN A 45 11.49 -25.55 -15.60
N THR A 46 11.54 -24.64 -14.63
CA THR A 46 12.22 -23.35 -14.74
C THR A 46 12.66 -22.85 -13.38
N SER A 47 13.75 -22.10 -13.28
CA SER A 47 14.15 -21.42 -12.04
C SER A 47 13.41 -20.10 -11.80
N ARG A 48 12.57 -19.66 -12.75
CA ARG A 48 11.89 -18.36 -12.69
C ARG A 48 10.37 -18.52 -12.58
N TYR A 49 9.81 -18.01 -11.48
CA TYR A 49 8.37 -18.06 -11.22
C TYR A 49 7.52 -17.41 -12.31
N GLN A 50 7.97 -16.30 -12.89
CA GLN A 50 7.24 -15.62 -13.98
C GLN A 50 7.10 -16.50 -15.22
N ASP A 51 8.14 -17.29 -15.53
CA ASP A 51 8.12 -18.21 -16.67
C ASP A 51 7.26 -19.44 -16.36
N TYR A 52 7.24 -19.90 -15.10
CA TYR A 52 6.33 -20.94 -14.63
C TYR A 52 4.86 -20.50 -14.71
N ASN A 53 4.55 -19.28 -14.26
CA ASN A 53 3.20 -18.71 -14.36
C ASN A 53 2.75 -18.54 -15.81
N ARG A 54 3.65 -18.11 -16.69
CA ARG A 54 3.39 -18.04 -18.12
C ARG A 54 3.11 -19.43 -18.69
N HIS A 55 3.90 -20.43 -18.28
CA HIS A 55 3.73 -21.82 -18.67
C HIS A 55 2.36 -22.38 -18.26
N ILE A 56 1.95 -22.27 -16.99
CA ILE A 56 0.64 -22.79 -16.53
C ILE A 56 -0.55 -22.03 -17.14
N ALA A 57 -0.33 -20.77 -17.56
CA ALA A 57 -1.34 -19.98 -18.26
C ALA A 57 -1.52 -20.40 -19.73
N THR A 58 -0.56 -21.14 -20.32
CA THR A 58 -0.64 -21.57 -21.73
C THR A 58 -1.81 -22.53 -21.96
N LEU A 59 -2.41 -22.43 -23.15
CA LEU A 59 -3.49 -23.31 -23.56
C LEU A 59 -3.04 -24.78 -23.60
N LYS A 60 -1.77 -25.02 -23.96
CA LYS A 60 -1.15 -26.34 -23.97
C LYS A 60 -1.15 -26.97 -22.56
N HIS A 61 -0.71 -26.23 -21.55
CA HIS A 61 -0.73 -26.71 -20.17
C HIS A 61 -2.15 -26.96 -19.67
N LYS A 62 -3.08 -26.03 -19.90
CA LYS A 62 -4.49 -26.17 -19.49
C LYS A 62 -5.17 -27.38 -20.15
N ASN A 63 -4.80 -27.71 -21.39
CA ASN A 63 -5.33 -28.89 -22.08
C ASN A 63 -4.69 -30.19 -21.58
N SER A 64 -3.39 -30.20 -21.26
CA SER A 64 -2.71 -31.34 -20.60
C SER A 64 -3.29 -31.61 -19.21
N GLU A 65 -3.55 -30.57 -18.42
CA GLU A 65 -4.19 -30.65 -17.10
C GLU A 65 -5.63 -31.18 -17.21
N LYS A 66 -6.41 -30.70 -18.19
CA LYS A 66 -7.76 -31.21 -18.49
C LYS A 66 -7.75 -32.67 -18.94
N LYS A 67 -6.76 -33.09 -19.72
CA LYS A 67 -6.62 -34.48 -20.17
C LYS A 67 -6.28 -35.41 -19.00
N ALA A 68 -5.39 -35.00 -18.11
CA ALA A 68 -5.04 -35.74 -16.89
C ALA A 68 -6.19 -35.81 -15.86
N THR A 69 -7.13 -34.86 -15.88
CA THR A 69 -8.30 -34.85 -14.98
C THR A 69 -9.52 -35.60 -15.55
N LEU A 70 -9.65 -35.72 -16.88
CA LEU A 70 -10.69 -36.50 -17.56
C LEU A 70 -10.46 -38.02 -17.49
N GLU A 71 -9.22 -38.48 -17.30
CA GLU A 71 -8.91 -39.90 -17.07
C GLU A 71 -9.42 -40.40 -15.70
N THR A 72 -9.84 -39.51 -14.80
CA THR A 72 -10.28 -39.85 -13.44
C THR A 72 -11.80 -39.78 -13.24
N LEU A 73 -12.57 -39.14 -14.14
CA LEU A 73 -14.04 -39.00 -14.00
C LEU A 73 -14.71 -39.10 -15.39
N GLY A 74 -15.42 -40.20 -15.61
CA GLY A 74 -16.14 -40.48 -16.85
C GLY A 74 -17.26 -39.48 -17.18
N ASN A 75 -17.23 -39.03 -18.44
CA ASN A 75 -18.29 -38.44 -19.28
C ASN A 75 -18.73 -36.96 -19.12
N ASN A 76 -18.34 -36.18 -20.14
CA ASN A 76 -19.14 -35.39 -21.11
C ASN A 76 -20.11 -34.28 -20.65
N LYS A 77 -19.70 -33.01 -20.84
CA LYS A 77 -20.07 -32.11 -21.98
C LYS A 77 -19.58 -30.68 -21.67
N VAL A 78 -19.12 -29.94 -22.68
CA VAL A 78 -19.48 -28.53 -22.98
C VAL A 78 -18.50 -27.89 -23.99
N ALA A 79 -19.10 -27.27 -25.01
CA ALA A 79 -18.62 -26.23 -25.95
C ALA A 79 -17.17 -26.31 -26.46
N GLU A 80 -17.02 -26.93 -27.63
CA GLU A 80 -15.85 -26.77 -28.50
C GLU A 80 -15.68 -25.30 -28.90
N ASN A 81 -14.59 -24.67 -28.47
CA ASN A 81 -14.07 -23.46 -29.09
C ASN A 81 -12.86 -23.88 -29.93
N THR A 82 -13.14 -24.50 -31.07
CA THR A 82 -12.11 -24.97 -32.00
C THR A 82 -11.60 -23.79 -32.83
N HIS A 83 -10.36 -23.37 -32.57
CA HIS A 83 -9.70 -22.45 -33.47
C HIS A 83 -9.43 -23.13 -34.80
N ASN A 84 -10.09 -22.68 -35.87
CA ASN A 84 -10.07 -23.34 -37.18
C ASN A 84 -8.72 -23.24 -37.93
N PHE A 85 -7.82 -22.33 -37.53
CA PHE A 85 -6.53 -22.16 -38.17
C PHE A 85 -5.41 -22.13 -37.13
N TYR A 86 -4.44 -23.03 -37.28
CA TYR A 86 -3.31 -23.21 -36.36
C TYR A 86 -2.00 -23.37 -37.13
N CYS A 87 -0.97 -22.65 -36.69
CA CYS A 87 0.37 -22.72 -37.24
C CYS A 87 1.29 -23.54 -36.33
N GLU A 88 1.68 -24.73 -36.78
CA GLU A 88 2.55 -25.65 -36.04
C GLU A 88 3.97 -25.11 -35.79
N LYS A 89 4.46 -24.16 -36.61
CA LYS A 89 5.85 -23.68 -36.49
C LYS A 89 6.06 -22.59 -35.44
N CYS A 90 4.98 -21.96 -34.97
CA CYS A 90 5.09 -20.86 -34.01
C CYS A 90 3.89 -20.74 -33.07
N ASP A 91 3.07 -21.79 -32.99
CA ASP A 91 1.92 -21.93 -32.09
C ASP A 91 0.85 -20.82 -32.19
N TYR A 92 0.79 -20.11 -33.31
CA TYR A 92 -0.22 -19.10 -33.57
C TYR A 92 -1.56 -19.76 -33.94
N CYS A 93 -2.65 -19.41 -33.26
CA CYS A 93 -4.01 -19.88 -33.56
C CYS A 93 -4.98 -18.70 -33.76
N CYS A 94 -5.90 -18.84 -34.72
CA CYS A 94 -6.97 -17.88 -34.93
C CYS A 94 -8.20 -18.49 -35.60
N ASN A 95 -9.32 -17.77 -35.56
CA ASN A 95 -10.60 -18.19 -36.13
C ASN A 95 -10.84 -17.70 -37.56
N LYS A 96 -9.98 -16.83 -38.08
CA LYS A 96 -10.19 -16.13 -39.36
C LYS A 96 -9.08 -16.47 -40.33
N LYS A 97 -9.44 -17.05 -41.48
CA LYS A 97 -8.51 -17.40 -42.55
C LYS A 97 -7.65 -16.20 -42.98
N SER A 98 -8.23 -15.00 -43.09
CA SER A 98 -7.49 -13.78 -43.47
C SER A 98 -6.40 -13.40 -42.46
N SER A 99 -6.66 -13.56 -41.16
CA SER A 99 -5.67 -13.35 -40.10
C SER A 99 -4.58 -14.42 -40.13
N TYR A 100 -4.95 -15.67 -40.42
CA TYR A 100 -4.00 -16.77 -40.60
C TYR A 100 -3.08 -16.57 -41.81
N THR A 101 -3.64 -16.18 -42.95
CA THR A 101 -2.85 -15.90 -44.16
C THR A 101 -1.90 -14.73 -43.94
N LYS A 102 -2.35 -13.65 -43.29
CA LYS A 102 -1.46 -12.53 -42.90
C LYS A 102 -0.36 -12.98 -41.94
N HIS A 103 -0.68 -13.88 -41.02
CA HIS A 103 0.29 -14.46 -40.10
C HIS A 103 1.42 -15.20 -40.84
N LEU A 104 1.09 -16.03 -41.83
CA LEU A 104 2.07 -16.78 -42.63
C LEU A 104 3.03 -15.87 -43.41
N THR A 105 2.63 -14.65 -43.73
CA THR A 105 3.45 -13.66 -44.44
C THR A 105 4.21 -12.72 -43.50
N THR A 106 4.06 -12.85 -42.18
CA THR A 106 4.80 -11.98 -41.25
C THR A 106 6.28 -12.33 -41.23
N GLU A 107 7.13 -11.30 -41.17
CA GLU A 107 8.59 -11.43 -41.06
C GLU A 107 9.01 -12.35 -39.91
N LYS A 108 8.23 -12.33 -38.83
CA LYS A 108 8.41 -13.17 -37.64
C LYS A 108 8.14 -14.66 -37.90
N HIS A 109 7.23 -15.00 -38.81
CA HIS A 109 6.94 -16.37 -39.21
C HIS A 109 7.91 -16.85 -40.31
N THR A 110 8.21 -16.00 -41.30
CA THR A 110 9.14 -16.33 -42.39
C THR A 110 10.58 -16.51 -41.89
N ASN A 111 11.03 -15.70 -40.92
CA ASN A 111 12.37 -15.86 -40.34
C ASN A 111 12.49 -17.13 -39.47
N ASN A 112 11.37 -17.69 -38.99
CA ASN A 112 11.34 -18.97 -38.29
C ASN A 112 11.25 -20.18 -39.25
N MET A 113 11.04 -19.97 -40.55
CA MET A 113 10.99 -21.05 -41.56
C MET A 113 12.37 -21.48 -42.07
N THR A 114 13.40 -20.63 -41.95
CA THR A 114 14.77 -20.89 -42.41
C THR A 114 15.69 -21.28 -41.25
N THR A 115 15.46 -22.46 -40.68
CA THR A 115 16.44 -23.13 -39.81
C THR A 115 16.78 -24.50 -40.39
N VAL A 116 17.45 -24.52 -41.53
CA VAL A 116 18.21 -25.68 -41.98
C VAL A 116 19.54 -25.16 -42.54
N ASN A 117 20.62 -25.76 -42.04
CA ASN A 117 22.04 -25.54 -42.36
C ASN A 117 22.78 -24.44 -41.59
N ARG A 118 23.14 -24.74 -40.33
CA ARG A 118 24.46 -24.36 -39.82
C ARG A 118 25.41 -25.54 -39.96
N THR A 119 25.84 -25.79 -41.19
CA THR A 119 27.15 -26.37 -41.46
C THR A 119 28.22 -25.32 -41.15
N LYS A 120 29.31 -25.78 -40.54
CA LYS A 120 30.57 -25.05 -40.37
C LYS A 120 30.93 -24.27 -41.65
N ILE A 121 31.29 -23.00 -41.52
CA ILE A 121 32.30 -22.28 -42.31
C ILE A 121 32.78 -21.09 -41.47
N GLU A 122 34.09 -20.91 -41.53
CA GLU A 122 34.93 -19.87 -40.93
C GLU A 122 34.65 -18.48 -41.52
N ASP A 123 35.21 -17.47 -40.85
CA ASP A 123 35.39 -16.07 -41.28
C ASP A 123 34.16 -15.15 -41.41
N ASN A 124 33.97 -14.34 -40.36
CA ASN A 124 33.79 -12.91 -40.56
C ASN A 124 34.14 -12.15 -39.28
N GLU A 125 35.15 -11.28 -39.36
CA GLU A 125 35.61 -10.40 -38.28
C GLU A 125 34.43 -9.60 -37.70
N THR A 126 33.94 -10.03 -36.54
CA THR A 126 33.00 -9.22 -35.76
C THR A 126 33.77 -8.03 -35.21
N LYS A 127 33.62 -6.86 -35.86
CA LYS A 127 34.15 -5.57 -35.40
C LYS A 127 33.73 -5.35 -33.94
N LEU A 128 34.68 -5.50 -33.02
CA LEU A 128 34.49 -5.24 -31.61
C LEU A 128 34.38 -3.73 -31.37
N LEU A 129 33.51 -3.34 -30.44
CA LEU A 129 33.23 -1.95 -30.09
C LEU A 129 33.96 -1.60 -28.80
N ASN A 130 34.87 -0.64 -28.88
CA ASN A 130 35.76 -0.32 -27.76
C ASN A 130 35.21 0.85 -26.94
N CYS A 131 35.39 0.79 -25.62
CA CYS A 131 35.07 1.91 -24.75
C CYS A 131 36.16 2.99 -24.88
N ASP A 132 35.76 4.20 -25.21
CA ASP A 132 36.60 5.40 -25.27
C ASP A 132 37.27 5.80 -23.95
N VAL A 133 36.80 5.27 -22.81
CA VAL A 133 37.30 5.62 -21.48
C VAL A 133 38.29 4.58 -20.93
N CYS A 134 38.15 3.30 -21.27
CA CYS A 134 39.02 2.24 -20.73
C CYS A 134 39.46 1.18 -21.75
N ASN A 135 39.17 1.39 -23.04
CA ASN A 135 39.48 0.52 -24.17
C ASN A 135 38.99 -0.94 -24.07
N LYS A 136 38.08 -1.26 -23.15
CA LYS A 136 37.45 -2.59 -23.11
C LYS A 136 36.59 -2.82 -24.34
N GLU A 137 36.74 -4.01 -24.92
CA GLU A 137 36.10 -4.41 -26.17
C GLU A 137 34.77 -5.14 -25.91
N PHE A 138 33.75 -4.82 -26.70
CA PHE A 138 32.41 -5.40 -26.54
C PHE A 138 31.86 -5.88 -27.89
N VAL A 139 31.28 -7.08 -27.87
CA VAL A 139 30.69 -7.73 -29.04
C VAL A 139 29.43 -7.00 -29.54
N ASN A 140 28.78 -6.20 -28.69
CA ASN A 140 27.58 -5.48 -29.06
C ASN A 140 27.43 -4.12 -28.36
N ARG A 141 26.70 -3.21 -29.01
CA ARG A 141 26.47 -1.83 -28.54
C ARG A 141 25.77 -1.76 -27.17
N SER A 142 24.92 -2.74 -26.88
CA SER A 142 24.21 -2.84 -25.60
C SER A 142 25.16 -3.16 -24.43
N GLY A 143 26.16 -4.03 -24.65
CA GLY A 143 27.22 -4.34 -23.68
C GLY A 143 28.07 -3.11 -23.39
N LEU A 144 28.52 -2.42 -24.44
CA LEU A 144 29.27 -1.16 -24.33
C LEU A 144 28.49 -0.07 -23.58
N TRP A 145 27.19 0.10 -23.86
CA TRP A 145 26.37 1.11 -23.19
C TRP A 145 26.21 0.86 -21.69
N LYS A 146 25.98 -0.40 -21.29
CA LYS A 146 25.90 -0.79 -19.87
C LYS A 146 27.22 -0.56 -19.15
N HIS A 147 28.33 -0.85 -19.82
CA HIS A 147 29.66 -0.63 -19.31
C HIS A 147 29.98 0.87 -19.16
N ARG A 148 29.72 1.70 -20.19
CA ARG A 148 29.94 3.16 -20.15
C ARG A 148 29.28 3.83 -18.95
N LYS A 149 28.08 3.39 -18.56
CA LYS A 149 27.37 3.92 -17.40
C LYS A 149 28.07 3.69 -16.05
N LYS A 150 29.05 2.78 -15.99
CA LYS A 150 29.75 2.37 -14.78
C LYS A 150 31.28 2.45 -14.92
N CYS A 151 31.77 3.03 -16.02
CA CYS A 151 33.20 3.10 -16.29
C CYS A 151 33.82 4.26 -15.51
N VAL A 152 34.71 3.96 -14.56
CA VAL A 152 35.46 4.92 -13.74
C VAL A 152 36.95 4.62 -13.95
N ILE A 153 37.73 5.66 -14.26
CA ILE A 153 39.19 5.56 -14.46
C ILE A 153 39.85 5.21 -13.13
N LYS A 154 40.64 4.14 -13.09
CA LYS A 154 41.69 3.96 -12.08
C LYS A 154 42.99 4.33 -12.78
N GLU A 155 43.63 5.41 -12.34
CA GLU A 155 45.02 5.63 -12.70
C GLU A 155 45.86 4.56 -12.01
N ASN A 156 46.60 3.80 -12.83
CA ASN A 156 47.60 2.86 -12.38
C ASN A 156 48.84 3.66 -12.01
N ASP A 157 49.12 3.83 -10.71
CA ASP A 157 50.50 3.85 -10.26
C ASP A 157 50.90 2.40 -10.00
N GLY A 158 51.75 1.88 -10.87
CA GLY A 158 52.23 0.51 -10.82
C GLY A 158 53.24 0.32 -9.70
N LEU A 159 53.03 -0.72 -8.89
CA LEU A 159 54.09 -1.49 -8.22
C LEU A 159 53.62 -2.95 -8.08
N ASP A 160 54.53 -3.87 -8.40
CA ASP A 160 54.35 -5.29 -8.62
C ASP A 160 53.74 -6.07 -7.42
N GLU A 161 52.67 -6.83 -7.69
CA GLU A 161 52.23 -7.93 -6.82
C GLU A 161 53.04 -9.20 -7.13
N GLN A 162 54.29 -9.23 -6.68
CA GLN A 162 54.99 -10.49 -6.40
C GLN A 162 55.81 -10.32 -5.13
N ASN A 163 55.24 -10.68 -3.98
CA ASN A 163 55.90 -11.41 -2.89
C ASN A 163 54.96 -11.55 -1.69
N ILE A 164 54.14 -12.61 -1.71
CA ILE A 164 53.57 -13.20 -0.51
C ILE A 164 54.67 -14.06 0.12
N CYS A 165 55.29 -13.59 1.20
CA CYS A 165 55.87 -14.39 2.29
C CYS A 165 56.11 -13.44 3.48
N LYS A 166 55.34 -13.55 4.57
CA LYS A 166 55.69 -14.36 5.75
C LYS A 166 57.02 -13.91 6.37
N VAL A 167 56.96 -13.21 7.50
CA VAL A 167 57.60 -13.56 8.78
C VAL A 167 57.27 -12.49 9.83
N ILE A 168 56.97 -13.00 11.01
CA ILE A 168 56.63 -12.31 12.26
C ILE A 168 57.89 -11.69 12.87
N SER A 169 57.82 -10.46 13.40
CA SER A 169 58.42 -10.09 14.70
C SER A 169 58.24 -8.60 15.02
N ASN A 170 57.59 -8.35 16.17
CA ASN A 170 57.75 -7.26 17.15
C ASN A 170 58.51 -5.99 16.72
N GLU A 171 57.87 -4.83 16.82
CA GLU A 171 58.27 -3.70 17.70
C GLU A 171 57.31 -2.51 17.55
N GLU A 172 57.20 -1.74 18.64
CA GLU A 172 56.31 -0.58 18.76
C GLU A 172 56.69 0.51 17.77
N THR A 173 55.77 0.90 16.87
CA THR A 173 55.88 2.19 16.19
C THR A 173 54.50 2.78 15.96
N LYS A 174 54.19 3.84 16.72
CA LYS A 174 53.05 4.73 16.44
C LYS A 174 53.28 5.39 15.08
N VAL A 175 52.67 4.86 14.03
CA VAL A 175 52.52 5.58 12.76
C VAL A 175 51.31 6.50 12.91
N SER A 176 51.58 7.80 13.11
CA SER A 176 50.57 8.84 12.97
C SER A 176 50.10 8.89 11.52
N ILE A 177 48.86 8.47 11.27
CA ILE A 177 48.16 8.75 10.02
C ILE A 177 47.75 10.23 10.08
N THR A 178 48.55 11.14 9.53
CA THR A 178 48.06 12.51 9.27
C THR A 178 47.17 12.46 8.04
N ASN A 179 45.86 12.37 8.27
CA ASN A 179 44.84 12.65 7.26
C ASN A 179 44.90 14.14 6.89
N ASN A 180 45.90 14.53 6.08
CA ASN A 180 46.03 15.88 5.58
C ASN A 180 45.02 16.10 4.44
N ILE A 181 43.78 16.40 4.81
CA ILE A 181 42.80 16.95 3.86
C ILE A 181 43.31 18.35 3.47
N PRO A 182 43.54 18.63 2.17
CA PRO A 182 43.98 19.95 1.73
C PRO A 182 43.02 21.05 2.20
N MET A 183 43.56 22.08 2.84
CA MET A 183 42.78 23.23 3.36
C MET A 183 41.91 23.89 2.29
N GLU A 184 42.34 23.85 1.03
CA GLU A 184 41.60 24.36 -0.13
C GLU A 184 40.27 23.62 -0.35
N LEU A 185 40.24 22.29 -0.19
CA LEU A 185 39.01 21.50 -0.26
C LEU A 185 38.06 21.81 0.90
N ILE A 186 38.60 22.05 2.10
CA ILE A 186 37.80 22.44 3.28
C ILE A 186 37.15 23.80 3.05
N LEU A 187 37.89 24.77 2.50
CA LEU A 187 37.38 26.10 2.18
C LEU A 187 36.31 26.05 1.07
N GLU A 188 36.51 25.24 0.04
CA GLU A 188 35.53 25.08 -1.04
C GLU A 188 34.22 24.43 -0.54
N VAL A 189 34.32 23.43 0.35
CA VAL A 189 33.14 22.82 1.00
C VAL A 189 32.39 23.82 1.90
N ILE A 190 33.11 24.64 2.67
CA ILE A 190 32.49 25.69 3.50
C ILE A 190 31.81 26.75 2.63
N LYS A 191 32.41 27.10 1.49
CA LYS A 191 31.85 28.04 0.52
C LYS A 191 30.57 27.48 -0.11
N GLN A 192 30.58 26.24 -0.58
CA GLN A 192 29.39 25.54 -1.09
C GLN A 192 28.30 25.43 -0.01
N SER A 193 28.67 25.18 1.25
CA SER A 193 27.72 25.15 2.37
C SER A 193 27.04 26.49 2.61
N LYS A 194 27.76 27.63 2.44
CA LYS A 194 27.17 28.97 2.52
C LYS A 194 26.20 29.25 1.38
N GLU A 195 26.53 28.83 0.16
CA GLU A 195 25.67 29.00 -1.01
C GLU A 195 24.35 28.23 -0.84
N ILE A 196 24.41 26.97 -0.37
CA ILE A 196 23.22 26.16 -0.06
C ILE A 196 22.37 26.83 1.02
N GLN A 197 23.01 27.36 2.08
CA GLN A 197 22.29 28.04 3.16
C GLN A 197 21.53 29.27 2.64
N ASN A 198 22.12 30.04 1.73
CA ASN A 198 21.46 31.20 1.12
C ASN A 198 20.25 30.80 0.28
N VAL A 199 20.38 29.75 -0.55
CA VAL A 199 19.27 29.23 -1.36
C VAL A 199 18.13 28.72 -0.46
N LEU A 200 18.45 28.03 0.64
CA LEU A 200 17.45 27.56 1.59
C LEU A 200 16.71 28.72 2.28
N ILE A 201 17.41 29.78 2.65
CA ILE A 201 16.80 30.98 3.24
C ILE A 201 15.87 31.65 2.24
N GLU A 202 16.29 31.77 0.98
CA GLU A 202 15.48 32.37 -0.08
C GLU A 202 14.21 31.57 -0.37
N GLN A 203 14.33 30.24 -0.49
CA GLN A 203 13.17 29.35 -0.64
C GLN A 203 12.23 29.40 0.57
N THR A 204 12.79 29.52 1.78
CA THR A 204 11.98 29.65 3.01
C THR A 204 11.18 30.96 3.01
N LYS A 205 11.80 32.07 2.60
CA LYS A 205 11.11 33.37 2.46
C LYS A 205 10.02 33.32 1.39
N GLU A 206 10.29 32.71 0.25
CA GLU A 206 9.30 32.56 -0.82
C GLU A 206 8.09 31.72 -0.35
N LEU A 207 8.35 30.63 0.38
CA LEU A 207 7.30 29.80 0.96
C LEU A 207 6.47 30.58 1.98
N GLN A 208 7.12 31.35 2.86
CA GLN A 208 6.42 32.21 3.84
C GLN A 208 5.53 33.25 3.14
N ASN A 209 6.01 33.88 2.07
CA ASN A 209 5.21 34.84 1.30
C ASN A 209 3.98 34.18 0.65
N LYS A 210 4.15 32.99 0.06
CA LYS A 210 3.04 32.20 -0.51
C LYS A 210 2.01 31.79 0.56
N LEU A 211 2.46 31.46 1.76
CA LEU A 211 1.57 31.15 2.89
C LEU A 211 0.79 32.40 3.34
N LEU A 212 1.46 33.54 3.47
CA LEU A 212 0.81 34.80 3.85
C LEU A 212 -0.23 35.25 2.81
N GLU A 213 0.08 35.09 1.51
CA GLU A 213 -0.87 35.37 0.44
C GLU A 213 -2.11 34.46 0.52
N LYS A 214 -1.89 33.17 0.83
CA LYS A 214 -2.99 32.21 1.04
C LYS A 214 -3.84 32.53 2.26
N GLU A 215 -3.22 32.97 3.35
CA GLU A 215 -3.91 33.39 4.57
C GLU A 215 -4.81 34.62 4.30
N ASN A 216 -4.30 35.62 3.58
CA ASN A 216 -5.08 36.78 3.18
C ASN A 216 -6.25 36.41 2.25
N GLN A 217 -6.05 35.49 1.30
CA GLN A 217 -7.14 34.98 0.44
C GLN A 217 -8.21 34.21 1.23
N LEU A 218 -7.84 33.52 2.30
CA LEU A 218 -8.80 32.83 3.17
C LEU A 218 -9.59 33.83 4.02
N LEU A 219 -8.92 34.84 4.58
CA LEU A 219 -9.56 35.89 5.37
C LEU A 219 -10.59 36.68 4.53
N GLU A 220 -10.26 36.99 3.27
CA GLU A 220 -11.19 37.66 2.37
C GLU A 220 -12.44 36.81 2.09
N LYS A 221 -12.27 35.51 1.86
CA LYS A 221 -13.40 34.57 1.68
C LYS A 221 -14.25 34.43 2.94
N GLU A 222 -13.62 34.43 4.12
CA GLU A 222 -14.33 34.37 5.40
C GLU A 222 -15.19 35.60 5.62
N ASN A 223 -14.67 36.80 5.32
CA ASN A 223 -15.42 38.05 5.39
C ASN A 223 -16.61 38.06 4.41
N GLN A 224 -16.42 37.60 3.16
CA GLN A 224 -17.51 37.48 2.18
C GLN A 224 -18.61 36.52 2.64
N LEU A 225 -18.26 35.40 3.28
CA LEU A 225 -19.23 34.45 3.83
C LEU A 225 -20.01 35.07 4.99
N LEU A 226 -19.35 35.84 5.85
CA LEU A 226 -19.98 36.53 6.97
C LEU A 226 -21.01 37.58 6.48
N GLU A 227 -20.67 38.35 5.45
CA GLU A 227 -21.59 39.29 4.82
C GLU A 227 -22.81 38.60 4.19
N GLN A 228 -22.60 37.50 3.45
CA GLN A 228 -23.69 36.71 2.87
C GLN A 228 -24.61 36.14 3.95
N ASN A 229 -24.05 35.66 5.07
CA ASN A 229 -24.83 35.16 6.19
C ASN A 229 -25.65 36.26 6.87
N ALA A 230 -25.08 37.46 7.04
CA ALA A 230 -25.81 38.61 7.58
C ALA A 230 -27.01 39.00 6.69
N GLU A 231 -26.82 39.00 5.37
CA GLU A 231 -27.88 39.28 4.41
C GLU A 231 -28.97 38.20 4.41
N HIS A 232 -28.61 36.92 4.43
CA HIS A 232 -29.56 35.82 4.58
C HIS A 232 -30.36 35.92 5.89
N HIS A 233 -29.72 36.31 6.99
CA HIS A 233 -30.40 36.51 8.27
C HIS A 233 -31.42 37.65 8.19
N LYS A 234 -31.06 38.75 7.52
CA LYS A 234 -31.97 39.88 7.27
C LYS A 234 -33.19 39.46 6.44
N GLN A 235 -32.98 38.69 5.37
CA GLN A 235 -34.06 38.16 4.53
C GLN A 235 -34.99 37.20 5.32
N LEU A 236 -34.43 36.35 6.19
CA LEU A 236 -35.21 35.46 7.06
C LEU A 236 -36.07 36.25 8.05
N VAL A 237 -35.53 37.31 8.66
CA VAL A 237 -36.28 38.18 9.57
C VAL A 237 -37.41 38.91 8.85
N GLU A 238 -37.21 39.37 7.61
CA GLU A 238 -38.28 39.97 6.80
C GLU A 238 -39.38 38.96 6.43
N LEU A 239 -39.02 37.72 6.10
CA LEU A 239 -39.98 36.65 5.83
C LEU A 239 -40.78 36.29 7.09
N ALA A 240 -40.15 36.27 8.26
CA ALA A 240 -40.82 36.00 9.54
C ALA A 240 -41.81 37.10 9.97
N LYS A 241 -41.63 38.34 9.50
CA LYS A 241 -42.53 39.48 9.79
C LYS A 241 -43.82 39.47 8.96
N LYS A 242 -43.92 38.66 7.90
CA LYS A 242 -45.15 38.54 7.11
C LYS A 242 -46.16 37.64 7.85
N PRO A 243 -47.42 38.06 8.04
CA PRO A 243 -48.42 37.20 8.65
C PRO A 243 -48.65 35.97 7.77
N SER A 244 -48.23 34.81 8.26
CA SER A 244 -48.43 33.53 7.58
C SER A 244 -49.74 32.92 8.06
N MET A 245 -50.78 32.96 7.22
CA MET A 245 -51.97 32.13 7.41
C MET A 245 -51.62 30.70 7.01
N VAL A 246 -51.28 29.87 8.00
CA VAL A 246 -51.19 28.42 7.83
C VAL A 246 -52.44 27.81 8.44
N ASN A 247 -53.48 27.60 7.64
CA ASN A 247 -54.53 26.65 7.99
C ASN A 247 -54.03 25.26 7.54
N SER A 248 -53.39 24.54 8.46
CA SER A 248 -52.92 23.18 8.21
C SER A 248 -53.20 22.31 9.42
N ASN A 249 -54.37 21.67 9.41
CA ASN A 249 -54.61 20.46 10.16
C ASN A 249 -53.90 19.31 9.44
N ASN A 250 -52.59 19.20 9.67
CA ASN A 250 -51.84 17.99 9.35
C ASN A 250 -51.12 17.56 10.62
N THR A 251 -51.69 16.58 11.31
CA THR A 251 -50.99 15.77 12.32
C THR A 251 -50.02 14.86 11.58
N ASN A 252 -48.91 15.42 11.12
CA ASN A 252 -47.80 14.64 10.59
C ASN A 252 -46.68 14.75 11.63
N ASN A 253 -46.60 13.77 12.53
CA ASN A 253 -45.50 13.62 13.49
C ASN A 253 -44.22 13.29 12.70
N GLN A 254 -43.66 14.30 12.03
CA GLN A 254 -42.40 14.16 11.32
C GLN A 254 -41.27 14.11 12.35
N PHE A 255 -40.51 13.00 12.33
CA PHE A 255 -39.34 12.81 13.18
C PHE A 255 -38.45 14.07 13.23
N ASN A 256 -38.36 14.69 14.41
CA ASN A 256 -37.54 15.87 14.64
C ASN A 256 -36.16 15.48 15.14
N LEU A 257 -35.19 15.45 14.22
CA LEU A 257 -33.81 15.08 14.53
C LEU A 257 -33.17 15.97 15.60
N ASN A 258 -33.42 17.28 15.59
CA ASN A 258 -32.81 18.19 16.56
C ASN A 258 -33.35 17.93 17.97
N PHE A 259 -34.63 17.59 18.10
CA PHE A 259 -35.21 17.17 19.38
C PHE A 259 -34.61 15.84 19.84
N PHE A 260 -34.52 14.85 18.95
CA PHE A 260 -33.90 13.56 19.26
C PHE A 260 -32.46 13.71 19.76
N LEU A 261 -31.62 14.47 19.03
CA LEU A 261 -30.22 14.63 19.43
C LEU A 261 -30.07 15.43 20.74
N ASN A 262 -30.75 16.56 20.88
CA ASN A 262 -30.49 17.49 21.98
C ASN A 262 -31.32 17.21 23.25
N GLU A 263 -32.49 16.59 23.12
CA GLU A 263 -33.35 16.23 24.25
C GLU A 263 -33.25 14.73 24.57
N THR A 264 -33.51 13.85 23.61
CA THR A 264 -33.48 12.39 23.83
C THR A 264 -32.06 11.88 24.10
N CYS A 265 -31.10 12.27 23.26
CA CYS A 265 -29.69 11.88 23.39
C CYS A 265 -28.85 12.94 24.13
N LYS A 266 -29.48 13.77 24.98
CA LYS A 266 -28.80 14.82 25.75
C LYS A 266 -27.61 14.29 26.56
N ASN A 267 -27.76 13.09 27.13
CA ASN A 267 -26.75 12.44 27.96
C ASN A 267 -25.95 11.36 27.21
N ALA A 268 -25.92 11.42 25.88
CA ALA A 268 -25.04 10.59 25.09
C ALA A 268 -23.58 10.83 25.42
N MET A 269 -22.78 9.77 25.33
CA MET A 269 -21.34 9.80 25.57
C MET A 269 -20.64 10.58 24.46
N ASN A 270 -19.51 11.22 24.76
CA ASN A 270 -18.64 11.79 23.74
C ASN A 270 -17.85 10.69 23.02
N ILE A 271 -17.55 10.89 21.74
CA ILE A 271 -16.84 9.89 20.94
C ILE A 271 -15.45 9.54 21.49
N GLN A 272 -14.76 10.51 22.11
CA GLN A 272 -13.48 10.30 22.77
C GLN A 272 -13.59 9.36 23.98
N ASP A 273 -14.61 9.58 24.82
CA ASP A 273 -14.87 8.76 26.01
C ASP A 273 -15.29 7.34 25.60
N PHE A 274 -16.10 7.23 24.56
CA PHE A 274 -16.50 5.96 23.98
C PHE A 274 -15.28 5.14 23.57
N ILE A 275 -14.39 5.70 22.75
CA ILE A 275 -13.17 4.99 22.32
C ILE A 275 -12.28 4.62 23.50
N SER A 276 -12.14 5.51 24.48
CA SER A 276 -11.32 5.28 25.68
C SER A 276 -11.90 4.19 26.59
N SER A 277 -13.21 3.94 26.52
CA SER A 277 -13.89 2.90 27.31
C SER A 277 -13.74 1.49 26.72
N ILE A 278 -13.36 1.37 25.45
CA ILE A 278 -13.24 0.08 24.75
C ILE A 278 -12.08 -0.72 25.33
N LYS A 279 -12.37 -1.92 25.80
CA LYS A 279 -11.37 -2.89 26.27
C LYS A 279 -11.41 -4.12 25.37
N LEU A 280 -10.33 -4.34 24.63
CA LEU A 280 -10.18 -5.50 23.78
C LEU A 280 -9.44 -6.63 24.48
N THR A 281 -9.64 -7.84 23.98
CA THR A 281 -9.00 -9.07 24.44
C THR A 281 -8.19 -9.72 23.31
N THR A 282 -7.31 -10.67 23.65
CA THR A 282 -6.62 -11.51 22.67
C THR A 282 -7.60 -12.28 21.77
N GLN A 283 -8.76 -12.66 22.31
CA GLN A 283 -9.84 -13.29 21.55
C GLN A 283 -10.43 -12.38 20.46
N ASP A 284 -10.50 -11.06 20.70
CA ASP A 284 -10.95 -10.10 19.68
C ASP A 284 -9.97 -10.02 18.52
N PHE A 285 -8.66 -10.06 18.83
CA PHE A 285 -7.59 -10.09 17.84
C PHE A 285 -7.64 -11.38 17.00
N GLU A 286 -7.74 -12.53 17.65
CA GLU A 286 -7.90 -13.82 16.95
C GLU A 286 -9.13 -13.84 16.06
N THR A 287 -10.26 -13.37 16.57
CA THR A 287 -11.51 -13.33 15.80
C THR A 287 -11.31 -12.46 14.56
N THR A 288 -10.66 -11.31 14.70
CA THR A 288 -10.31 -10.42 13.59
C THR A 288 -9.38 -11.11 12.59
N GLY A 289 -8.42 -11.91 13.04
CA GLY A 289 -7.58 -12.74 12.17
C GLY A 289 -8.33 -13.86 11.44
N ARG A 290 -9.42 -14.38 12.03
CA ARG A 290 -10.25 -15.44 11.43
C ARG A 290 -11.25 -14.89 10.41
N ILE A 291 -11.92 -13.79 10.74
CA ILE A 291 -13.00 -13.22 9.89
C ILE A 291 -12.50 -12.13 8.94
N GLY A 292 -11.26 -11.65 9.11
CA GLY A 292 -10.67 -10.59 8.31
C GLY A 292 -10.71 -9.22 8.99
N PHE A 293 -9.76 -8.35 8.63
CA PHE A 293 -9.62 -7.01 9.19
C PHE A 293 -10.91 -6.18 9.14
N VAL A 294 -11.53 -6.08 7.97
CA VAL A 294 -12.74 -5.26 7.77
C VAL A 294 -13.86 -5.73 8.69
N ASP A 295 -14.19 -7.02 8.67
CA ASP A 295 -15.29 -7.55 9.46
C ASP A 295 -14.95 -7.60 10.95
N GLY A 296 -13.70 -7.85 11.31
CA GLY A 296 -13.20 -7.83 12.69
C GLY A 296 -13.32 -6.46 13.35
N ILE A 297 -12.80 -5.41 12.70
CA ILE A 297 -12.90 -4.05 13.22
C ILE A 297 -14.35 -3.56 13.21
N SER A 298 -15.13 -3.84 12.15
CA SER A 298 -16.56 -3.55 12.12
C SER A 298 -17.30 -4.20 13.30
N ARG A 299 -17.08 -5.50 13.54
CA ARG A 299 -17.69 -6.26 14.63
C ARG A 299 -17.39 -5.61 15.98
N ILE A 300 -16.12 -5.29 16.25
CA ILE A 300 -15.72 -4.64 17.51
C ILE A 300 -16.48 -3.33 17.68
N PHE A 301 -16.44 -2.45 16.68
CA PHE A 301 -17.09 -1.14 16.76
C PHE A 301 -18.61 -1.27 16.96
N ILE A 302 -19.27 -2.11 16.17
CA ILE A 302 -20.72 -2.32 16.25
C ILE A 302 -21.11 -2.91 17.61
N ASN A 303 -20.36 -3.88 18.12
CA ASN A 303 -20.66 -4.52 19.39
C ASN A 303 -20.53 -3.53 20.56
N GLU A 304 -19.48 -2.72 20.58
CA GLU A 304 -19.31 -1.71 21.64
C GLU A 304 -20.39 -0.62 21.58
N LEU A 305 -20.82 -0.22 20.38
CA LEU A 305 -21.98 0.68 20.23
C LEU A 305 -23.29 0.02 20.69
N LYS A 306 -23.50 -1.26 20.41
CA LYS A 306 -24.72 -2.00 20.79
C LYS A 306 -24.81 -2.30 22.27
N ARG A 307 -23.68 -2.29 23.00
CA ARG A 307 -23.67 -2.34 24.48
C ARG A 307 -24.27 -1.09 25.11
N LEU A 308 -24.33 0.02 24.37
CA LEU A 308 -24.99 1.24 24.79
C LEU A 308 -26.44 1.27 24.27
N GLU A 309 -27.32 1.75 25.14
CA GLU A 309 -28.67 2.21 24.76
C GLU A 309 -28.56 3.26 23.66
N VAL A 310 -29.57 3.35 22.80
CA VAL A 310 -29.53 4.21 21.60
C VAL A 310 -29.24 5.66 21.99
N GLU A 311 -29.89 6.14 23.04
CA GLU A 311 -29.82 7.49 23.60
C GLU A 311 -28.45 7.82 24.22
N ARG A 312 -27.63 6.79 24.47
CA ARG A 312 -26.29 6.91 25.06
C ARG A 312 -25.17 6.87 24.02
N ARG A 313 -25.47 6.46 22.78
CA ARG A 313 -24.46 6.28 21.72
C ARG A 313 -23.88 7.63 21.28
N PRO A 314 -22.57 7.72 21.04
CA PRO A 314 -21.91 8.92 20.54
C PRO A 314 -22.16 9.18 19.04
N LEU A 315 -22.83 8.26 18.33
CA LEU A 315 -22.91 8.22 16.87
C LEU A 315 -24.32 7.82 16.41
N HIS A 316 -24.88 8.59 15.49
CA HIS A 316 -26.17 8.31 14.85
C HIS A 316 -26.14 8.55 13.35
N CYS A 317 -26.73 7.65 12.57
CA CYS A 317 -26.92 7.81 11.13
C CYS A 317 -28.38 8.07 10.78
N THR A 318 -28.68 9.10 9.98
CA THR A 318 -30.06 9.47 9.62
C THR A 318 -30.43 9.11 8.18
N ASP A 319 -29.42 8.91 7.34
CA ASP A 319 -29.55 8.46 5.96
C ASP A 319 -28.30 7.66 5.56
N VAL A 320 -28.44 6.34 5.46
CA VAL A 320 -27.35 5.44 5.04
C VAL A 320 -26.94 5.66 3.60
N LYS A 321 -27.89 5.99 2.70
CA LYS A 321 -27.60 6.16 1.26
C LYS A 321 -26.74 7.40 1.03
N ARG A 322 -27.02 8.47 1.79
CA ARG A 322 -26.24 9.72 1.78
C ARG A 322 -25.13 9.74 2.82
N GLU A 323 -24.95 8.63 3.55
CA GLU A 323 -24.00 8.48 4.65
C GLU A 323 -23.99 9.69 5.59
N THR A 324 -25.18 10.17 5.97
CA THR A 324 -25.36 11.33 6.85
C THR A 324 -25.27 10.88 8.30
N VAL A 325 -24.27 11.40 9.00
CA VAL A 325 -23.86 10.96 10.34
C VAL A 325 -23.72 12.17 11.26
N TYR A 326 -24.18 11.98 12.50
CA TYR A 326 -24.01 12.93 13.58
C TYR A 326 -23.16 12.27 14.67
N VAL A 327 -22.19 13.03 15.17
CA VAL A 327 -21.24 12.58 16.21
C VAL A 327 -21.34 13.54 17.38
N LYS A 328 -21.39 13.00 18.59
CA LYS A 328 -21.28 13.78 19.82
C LYS A 328 -19.84 13.85 20.26
N ASP A 329 -19.35 15.07 20.45
CA ASP A 329 -17.98 15.33 20.84
C ASP A 329 -17.91 16.67 21.59
N ASN A 330 -17.14 16.74 22.67
CA ASN A 330 -17.12 17.90 23.57
C ASN A 330 -18.52 18.42 23.95
N ASP A 331 -19.42 17.49 24.26
CA ASP A 331 -20.83 17.71 24.63
C ASP A 331 -21.72 18.36 23.57
N THR A 332 -21.23 18.51 22.34
CA THR A 332 -22.00 19.04 21.20
C THR A 332 -22.25 17.98 20.15
N TRP A 333 -23.42 18.06 19.50
CA TRP A 333 -23.73 17.25 18.32
C TRP A 333 -23.30 17.96 17.06
N GLU A 334 -22.47 17.29 16.26
CA GLU A 334 -21.98 17.81 15.00
C GLU A 334 -22.31 16.86 13.86
N LYS A 335 -22.73 17.44 12.73
CA LYS A 335 -22.92 16.70 11.48
C LYS A 335 -21.55 16.52 10.82
N GLU A 336 -21.18 15.28 10.52
CA GLU A 336 -19.93 15.00 9.80
C GLU A 336 -19.98 15.57 8.37
N ASN A 337 -18.83 16.09 7.93
CA ASN A 337 -18.63 16.55 6.55
C ASN A 337 -18.28 15.38 5.61
N GLN A 338 -17.98 15.67 4.34
CA GLN A 338 -17.61 14.62 3.37
C GLN A 338 -16.36 13.82 3.76
N GLU A 339 -15.43 14.44 4.50
CA GLU A 339 -14.20 13.77 4.94
C GLU A 339 -14.42 12.82 6.13
N LYS A 340 -15.49 13.03 6.91
CA LYS A 340 -15.87 12.22 8.07
C LYS A 340 -14.70 11.94 9.02
N LYS A 341 -14.00 13.00 9.40
CA LYS A 341 -12.74 12.91 10.16
C LYS A 341 -12.92 12.20 11.49
N LYS A 342 -13.99 12.49 12.24
CA LYS A 342 -14.22 11.90 13.57
C LYS A 342 -14.55 10.42 13.45
N LEU A 343 -15.33 10.03 12.45
CA LEU A 343 -15.63 8.62 12.20
C LEU A 343 -14.38 7.84 11.73
N LYS A 344 -13.57 8.42 10.83
CA LYS A 344 -12.29 7.81 10.42
C LYS A 344 -11.34 7.66 11.59
N TRP A 345 -11.23 8.69 12.43
CA TRP A 345 -10.44 8.65 13.65
C TRP A 345 -10.90 7.52 14.58
N ALA A 346 -12.21 7.39 14.84
CA ALA A 346 -12.76 6.33 15.67
C ALA A 346 -12.42 4.92 15.14
N ILE A 347 -12.56 4.69 13.82
CA ILE A 347 -12.20 3.42 13.17
C ILE A 347 -10.70 3.13 13.37
N ASN A 348 -9.85 4.11 13.10
CA ASN A 348 -8.40 3.96 13.22
C ASN A 348 -8.00 3.70 14.68
N SER A 349 -8.62 4.36 15.65
CA SER A 349 -8.39 4.13 17.07
C SER A 349 -8.71 2.70 17.48
N ILE A 350 -9.84 2.14 17.02
CA ILE A 350 -10.19 0.74 17.28
C ILE A 350 -9.18 -0.22 16.61
N ALA A 351 -8.75 0.07 15.38
CA ALA A 351 -7.71 -0.72 14.71
C ALA A 351 -6.38 -0.69 15.49
N GLN A 352 -6.01 0.45 16.09
CA GLN A 352 -4.84 0.55 16.96
C GLN A 352 -5.02 -0.25 18.26
N LEU A 353 -6.20 -0.19 18.90
CA LEU A 353 -6.49 -1.02 20.07
C LEU A 353 -6.35 -2.51 19.74
N ASN A 354 -6.77 -2.93 18.54
CA ASN A 354 -6.62 -4.30 18.06
C ASN A 354 -5.14 -4.67 17.85
N LEU A 355 -4.34 -3.79 17.25
CA LEU A 355 -2.89 -3.96 17.12
C LEU A 355 -2.21 -4.12 18.49
N ASN A 356 -2.64 -3.36 19.49
CA ASN A 356 -2.05 -3.42 20.84
C ASN A 356 -2.24 -4.79 21.52
N GLN A 357 -3.17 -5.63 21.04
CA GLN A 357 -3.38 -6.99 21.56
C GLN A 357 -2.28 -7.97 21.12
N VAL A 358 -1.51 -7.65 20.08
CA VAL A 358 -0.49 -8.56 19.51
C VAL A 358 0.50 -9.02 20.59
N GLN A 359 0.95 -8.12 21.46
CA GLN A 359 1.94 -8.47 22.49
C GLN A 359 1.40 -9.49 23.49
N GLN A 360 0.17 -9.31 23.97
CA GLN A 360 -0.48 -10.23 24.91
C GLN A 360 -0.77 -11.57 24.23
N TRP A 361 -1.27 -11.52 22.99
CA TRP A 361 -1.51 -12.71 22.19
C TRP A 361 -0.22 -13.53 21.96
N GLN A 362 0.92 -12.89 21.71
CA GLN A 362 2.24 -13.57 21.61
C GLN A 362 2.77 -14.13 22.95
N GLN A 363 2.20 -13.72 24.08
CA GLN A 363 2.52 -14.32 25.39
C GLN A 363 1.68 -15.57 25.62
N GLU A 364 0.44 -15.59 25.12
CA GLU A 364 -0.46 -16.76 25.17
C GLU A 364 -0.01 -17.88 24.23
N TYR A 365 0.65 -17.55 23.11
CA TYR A 365 1.18 -18.53 22.14
C TYR A 365 2.70 -18.39 21.90
N PRO A 366 3.56 -18.78 22.86
CA PRO A 366 5.02 -18.61 22.76
C PRO A 366 5.65 -19.29 21.54
N GLU A 367 5.07 -20.38 21.05
CA GLU A 367 5.48 -21.11 19.84
C GLU A 367 5.46 -20.24 18.57
N CYS A 368 4.76 -19.10 18.60
CA CYS A 368 4.76 -18.15 17.50
C CYS A 368 6.12 -17.45 17.33
N ARG A 369 6.99 -17.47 18.34
CA ARG A 369 8.30 -16.79 18.34
C ARG A 369 9.38 -17.59 17.60
N GLU A 370 9.19 -18.89 17.46
CA GLU A 370 10.13 -19.76 16.78
C GLU A 370 9.99 -19.63 15.27
N ASN A 371 10.95 -18.95 14.65
CA ASN A 371 10.99 -18.77 13.21
C ASN A 371 11.04 -20.11 12.46
N ASN A 372 10.50 -20.13 11.24
CA ASN A 372 10.56 -21.26 10.31
C ASN A 372 9.83 -22.54 10.77
N THR A 373 8.88 -22.40 11.70
CA THR A 373 7.95 -23.47 12.08
C THR A 373 6.61 -23.34 11.34
N LYS A 374 5.88 -24.45 11.22
CA LYS A 374 4.49 -24.43 10.71
C LYS A 374 3.58 -23.54 11.58
N ALA A 375 3.81 -23.57 12.89
CA ALA A 375 3.10 -22.75 13.86
C ALA A 375 3.34 -21.26 13.58
N ASN A 376 4.59 -20.80 13.51
CA ASN A 376 4.94 -19.42 13.19
C ASN A 376 4.36 -18.96 11.84
N THR A 377 4.37 -19.82 10.82
CA THR A 377 3.75 -19.49 9.52
C THR A 377 2.24 -19.24 9.65
N HIS A 378 1.55 -20.07 10.43
CA HIS A 378 0.12 -19.90 10.71
C HIS A 378 -0.14 -18.60 11.48
N PHE A 379 0.66 -18.32 12.52
CA PHE A 379 0.54 -17.12 13.34
C PHE A 379 0.81 -15.84 12.55
N ASN A 380 1.85 -15.82 11.72
CA ASN A 380 2.13 -14.69 10.84
C ASN A 380 0.98 -14.44 9.87
N LYS A 381 0.41 -15.50 9.27
CA LYS A 381 -0.76 -15.37 8.40
C LYS A 381 -1.96 -14.78 9.14
N MET A 382 -2.23 -15.26 10.35
CA MET A 382 -3.34 -14.75 11.17
C MET A 382 -3.12 -13.28 11.55
N ALA A 383 -1.91 -12.93 11.99
CA ALA A 383 -1.54 -11.55 12.33
C ALA A 383 -1.64 -10.63 11.11
N MET A 384 -1.17 -11.05 9.93
CA MET A 384 -1.32 -10.27 8.69
C MET A 384 -2.78 -9.97 8.38
N VAL A 385 -3.67 -10.98 8.49
CA VAL A 385 -5.10 -10.78 8.26
C VAL A 385 -5.72 -9.87 9.33
N ALA A 386 -5.30 -10.01 10.59
CA ALA A 386 -5.83 -9.25 11.72
C ALA A 386 -5.39 -7.78 11.74
N LEU A 387 -4.25 -7.47 11.13
CA LEU A 387 -3.67 -6.11 11.06
C LEU A 387 -4.07 -5.36 9.79
N GLY A 388 -4.59 -6.07 8.79
CA GLY A 388 -5.13 -5.47 7.57
C GLY A 388 -4.10 -5.32 6.45
N GLY A 389 -4.43 -4.43 5.53
CA GLY A 389 -3.74 -4.26 4.26
C GLY A 389 -2.51 -3.37 4.35
N PHE A 390 -1.67 -3.40 3.31
CA PHE A 390 -0.48 -2.56 3.22
C PHE A 390 -0.66 -1.50 2.13
N GLY A 391 -0.41 -0.23 2.49
CA GLY A 391 -0.44 0.91 1.58
C GLY A 391 -1.75 1.69 1.59
N ASP A 392 -1.66 2.95 1.19
CA ASP A 392 -2.71 3.96 1.36
C ASP A 392 -4.03 3.59 0.65
N GLU A 393 -3.96 2.95 -0.52
CA GLU A 393 -5.14 2.54 -1.29
C GLU A 393 -5.94 1.44 -0.58
N GLU A 394 -5.26 0.40 -0.09
CA GLU A 394 -5.92 -0.72 0.58
C GLU A 394 -6.46 -0.30 1.95
N GLU A 395 -5.69 0.51 2.70
CA GLU A 395 -6.12 1.07 3.98
C GLU A 395 -7.39 1.93 3.79
N THR A 396 -7.40 2.79 2.76
CA THR A 396 -8.56 3.63 2.46
C THR A 396 -9.78 2.78 2.11
N LYS A 397 -9.61 1.76 1.26
CA LYS A 397 -10.68 0.83 0.89
C LYS A 397 -11.24 0.06 2.09
N PHE A 398 -10.37 -0.39 3.00
CA PHE A 398 -10.80 -1.11 4.20
C PHE A 398 -11.56 -0.18 5.15
N ARG A 399 -11.04 1.02 5.39
CA ARG A 399 -11.69 2.04 6.21
C ARG A 399 -13.08 2.42 5.68
N GLU A 400 -13.23 2.59 4.36
CA GLU A 400 -14.53 2.86 3.74
C GLU A 400 -15.52 1.71 3.90
N LYS A 401 -15.07 0.46 3.77
CA LYS A 401 -15.92 -0.72 4.01
C LYS A 401 -16.36 -0.81 5.47
N ILE A 402 -15.42 -0.61 6.41
CA ILE A 402 -15.72 -0.62 7.84
C ILE A 402 -16.76 0.45 8.16
N MET A 403 -16.57 1.65 7.63
CA MET A 403 -17.51 2.76 7.78
C MET A 403 -18.91 2.38 7.31
N LYS A 404 -19.05 1.85 6.09
CA LYS A 404 -20.36 1.42 5.55
C LYS A 404 -21.02 0.34 6.39
N ASN A 405 -20.25 -0.60 6.93
CA ASN A 405 -20.77 -1.63 7.83
C ASN A 405 -21.31 -1.02 9.12
N VAL A 406 -20.58 -0.10 9.74
CA VAL A 406 -21.00 0.58 10.98
C VAL A 406 -22.26 1.42 10.75
N LEU A 407 -22.32 2.22 9.68
CA LEU A 407 -23.45 3.13 9.43
C LEU A 407 -24.79 2.42 9.26
N LYS A 408 -24.78 1.20 8.71
CA LYS A 408 -25.99 0.38 8.56
C LYS A 408 -26.59 -0.06 9.90
N GLU A 409 -25.78 -0.15 10.95
CA GLU A 409 -26.18 -0.66 12.26
C GLU A 409 -26.58 0.45 13.25
N ILE A 410 -26.31 1.71 12.92
CA ILE A 410 -26.59 2.88 13.79
C ILE A 410 -27.62 3.84 13.21
N VAL A 411 -28.51 3.32 12.35
CA VAL A 411 -29.57 4.12 11.74
C VAL A 411 -30.60 4.50 12.80
N VAL A 412 -30.96 5.78 12.84
CA VAL A 412 -32.02 6.28 13.71
C VAL A 412 -33.37 5.82 13.17
N SER A 413 -34.17 5.19 14.02
CA SER A 413 -35.56 4.85 13.69
C SER A 413 -36.37 6.13 13.54
N LYS A 414 -37.10 6.25 12.43
CA LYS A 414 -37.97 7.40 12.15
C LYS A 414 -39.41 7.20 12.65
N GLU A 415 -39.68 6.06 13.29
CA GLU A 415 -40.98 5.69 13.84
C GLU A 415 -41.08 5.97 15.35
N MET A 416 -40.07 6.63 15.93
CA MET A 416 -40.01 6.99 17.35
C MET A 416 -40.69 8.31 17.66
#